data_AF-A0A2G9TJC6-F1
#
_entry.id   AF-A0A2G9TJC6-F1
#
_cell.length_a   1.000
_cell.length_b   1.000
_cell.length_c   1.000
_cell.angle_alpha   90.00
_cell.angle_beta   90.00
_cell.angle_gamma   90.00
#
_symmetry.space_group_name_H-M   'P 1'
#
loop_
_entity.id
_entity.type
_entity.pdbx_description
1 polymer ?
#
loop_
_entity_poly.entity_id
_entity_poly.type
_entity_poly.pdbx_seq_one_letter_code
_entity_poly.pdbx_strand_id
1 'polypeptide(L)'
;EPLNTLYYNRSYFEMDEELKFILNNYLYKANDMRMLIYNGDTDQVCNHLGDQWLIEEVADDLSLLRSSKRQPWYYQLSSHYERQLAGYEKIFRGNLHLVTVKGSGHLVPMDRPGPALQMIYNFVKNQALSIGLPNSMTDPTPLKPEYAGLGTCPETAYPPPSPLPTIQMPTIPGMEEETEEDHSAFEN
;
A
#
# COMPACT_ATOMS: atom_id res chain seq x y z
N GLU A 1 -11.75 -26.86 0.58
CA GLU A 1 -11.60 -25.50 1.12
C GLU A 1 -10.42 -24.79 0.46
N PRO A 2 -10.44 -23.47 0.27
CA PRO A 2 -9.27 -22.74 -0.19
C PRO A 2 -8.12 -22.88 0.83
N LEU A 3 -6.89 -23.12 0.36
CA LEU A 3 -5.70 -23.36 1.20
C LEU A 3 -5.50 -22.37 2.36
N ASN A 4 -5.98 -21.13 2.23
CA ASN A 4 -5.82 -20.09 3.23
C ASN A 4 -6.62 -20.31 4.51
N THR A 5 -7.75 -21.03 4.50
CA THR A 5 -8.55 -21.26 5.73
C THR A 5 -7.90 -22.26 6.68
N LEU A 6 -7.02 -23.15 6.19
CA LEU A 6 -6.38 -24.19 7.01
C LEU A 6 -5.19 -23.70 7.84
N TYR A 7 -4.56 -22.60 7.45
CA TYR A 7 -3.30 -22.12 8.07
C TYR A 7 -3.41 -20.74 8.70
N TYR A 8 -4.46 -19.98 8.39
CA TYR A 8 -4.64 -18.64 8.96
C TYR A 8 -5.54 -18.69 10.20
N ASN A 9 -4.91 -18.87 11.37
CA ASN A 9 -5.61 -18.85 12.64
C ASN A 9 -5.67 -17.41 13.19
N ARG A 10 -6.86 -16.80 13.20
CA ARG A 10 -7.07 -15.48 13.79
C ARG A 10 -6.76 -15.56 15.29
N SER A 11 -5.87 -14.70 15.77
CA SER A 11 -5.47 -14.71 17.20
C SER A 11 -6.27 -13.75 18.08
N TYR A 12 -6.99 -12.79 17.49
CA TYR A 12 -7.75 -11.76 18.21
C TYR A 12 -9.18 -11.72 17.69
N PHE A 13 -10.15 -12.00 18.57
CA PHE A 13 -11.56 -12.21 18.23
C PHE A 13 -12.49 -11.08 18.73
N GLU A 14 -11.94 -9.96 19.21
CA GLU A 14 -12.74 -8.93 19.89
C GLU A 14 -13.00 -7.70 19.01
N MET A 15 -12.23 -7.51 17.94
CA MET A 15 -12.32 -6.32 17.10
C MET A 15 -13.55 -6.32 16.18
N ASP A 16 -14.05 -7.48 15.78
CA ASP A 16 -15.23 -7.60 14.92
C ASP A 16 -16.49 -7.06 15.60
N GLU A 17 -16.79 -7.46 16.82
CA GLU A 17 -17.96 -6.98 17.56
C GLU A 17 -17.89 -5.48 17.86
N GLU A 18 -16.70 -4.96 18.19
CA GLU A 18 -16.51 -3.51 18.38
C GLU A 18 -16.70 -2.72 17.07
N LEU A 19 -16.15 -3.20 15.96
CA LEU A 19 -16.37 -2.59 14.65
C LEU A 19 -17.85 -2.63 14.26
N LYS A 20 -18.53 -3.76 14.48
CA LYS A 20 -19.98 -3.89 14.24
C LYS A 20 -20.76 -2.92 15.09
N PHE A 21 -20.43 -2.78 16.37
CA PHE A 21 -21.06 -1.84 17.29
C PHE A 21 -20.91 -0.40 16.80
N ILE A 22 -19.71 0.03 16.44
CA ILE A 22 -19.43 1.39 15.96
C ILE A 22 -20.19 1.66 14.66
N LEU A 23 -20.07 0.77 13.66
CA LEU A 23 -20.66 0.95 12.34
C LEU A 23 -22.20 0.91 12.37
N ASN A 24 -22.80 0.17 13.31
CA ASN A 24 -24.25 0.17 13.51
C ASN A 24 -24.77 1.30 14.40
N ASN A 25 -23.89 1.98 15.14
CA ASN A 25 -24.29 2.98 16.10
C ASN A 25 -25.08 4.12 15.45
N TYR A 26 -26.13 4.58 16.13
CA TYR A 26 -26.95 5.70 15.68
C TYR A 26 -26.13 6.97 15.47
N LEU A 27 -25.19 7.29 16.37
CA LEU A 27 -24.36 8.50 16.27
C LEU A 27 -23.42 8.43 15.06
N TYR A 28 -22.86 7.26 14.75
CA TYR A 28 -22.01 7.08 13.59
C TYR A 28 -22.77 7.38 12.29
N LYS A 29 -23.97 6.78 12.16
CA LYS A 29 -24.83 6.95 10.97
C LYS A 29 -25.42 8.37 10.87
N ALA A 30 -25.88 8.94 11.98
CA ALA A 30 -26.54 10.25 12.00
C ALA A 30 -25.58 11.41 11.72
N ASN A 31 -24.29 11.26 12.06
CA ASN A 31 -23.27 12.29 11.84
C ASN A 31 -22.42 12.05 10.58
N ASP A 32 -22.80 11.09 9.71
CA ASP A 32 -22.05 10.73 8.51
C ASP A 32 -20.56 10.47 8.80
N MET A 33 -20.29 9.81 9.93
CA MET A 33 -18.92 9.48 10.33
C MET A 33 -18.28 8.53 9.33
N ARG A 34 -16.95 8.57 9.25
CA ARG A 34 -16.17 7.81 8.29
C ARG A 34 -15.06 7.06 9.03
N MET A 35 -14.84 5.81 8.64
CA MET A 35 -13.82 4.95 9.21
C MET A 35 -12.80 4.57 8.14
N LEU A 36 -11.52 4.72 8.48
CA LEU A 36 -10.39 4.31 7.64
C LEU A 36 -9.59 3.25 8.39
N ILE A 37 -9.53 2.05 7.82
CA ILE A 37 -8.62 0.98 8.20
C ILE A 37 -7.53 0.93 7.14
N TYR A 38 -6.27 1.07 7.56
CA TYR A 38 -5.14 1.06 6.62
C TYR A 38 -4.00 0.19 7.12
N ASN A 39 -3.38 -0.54 6.19
CA ASN A 39 -2.28 -1.47 6.49
C ASN A 39 -1.11 -1.27 5.54
N GLY A 40 0.10 -1.45 6.05
CA GLY A 40 1.25 -1.69 5.20
C GLY A 40 1.21 -3.11 4.62
N ASP A 41 1.40 -3.26 3.32
CA ASP A 41 1.28 -4.58 2.68
C ASP A 41 2.47 -5.52 2.92
N THR A 42 3.57 -5.03 3.53
CA THR A 42 4.72 -5.82 3.94
C THR A 42 4.77 -6.08 5.46
N ASP A 43 3.75 -5.70 6.22
CA ASP A 43 3.65 -6.07 7.63
C ASP A 43 3.30 -7.55 7.77
N GLN A 44 4.06 -8.26 8.60
CA GLN A 44 3.83 -9.68 8.91
C GLN A 44 3.11 -9.88 10.25
N VAL A 45 3.12 -8.88 11.14
CA VAL A 45 2.50 -8.98 12.47
C VAL A 45 1.00 -8.68 12.36
N CYS A 46 0.63 -7.53 11.80
CA CYS A 46 -0.75 -7.13 11.52
C CYS A 46 -0.96 -7.05 10.00
N ASN A 47 -0.86 -8.21 9.35
CA ASN A 47 -0.83 -8.29 7.90
C ASN A 47 -2.15 -7.83 7.25
N HIS A 48 -2.03 -7.21 6.08
CA HIS A 48 -3.16 -6.66 5.34
C HIS A 48 -4.21 -7.69 4.89
N LEU A 49 -3.87 -8.98 4.79
CA LEU A 49 -4.82 -10.03 4.37
C LEU A 49 -5.80 -10.33 5.50
N GLY A 50 -5.30 -10.44 6.73
CA GLY A 50 -6.11 -10.64 7.93
C GLY A 50 -7.13 -9.53 8.13
N ASP A 51 -6.65 -8.28 8.09
CA ASP A 51 -7.51 -7.10 8.23
C ASP A 51 -8.49 -7.01 7.08
N GLN A 52 -8.08 -7.34 5.85
CA GLN A 52 -9.01 -7.40 4.73
C GLN A 52 -10.13 -8.41 4.97
N TRP A 53 -9.82 -9.64 5.40
CA TRP A 53 -10.84 -10.65 5.63
C TRP A 53 -11.78 -10.28 6.78
N LEU A 54 -11.24 -9.73 7.88
CA LEU A 54 -12.05 -9.20 8.98
C LEU A 54 -13.02 -8.12 8.50
N ILE A 55 -12.53 -7.13 7.75
CA ILE A 55 -13.37 -6.02 7.32
C ILE A 55 -14.40 -6.46 6.27
N GLU A 56 -14.06 -7.40 5.39
CA GLU A 56 -15.02 -7.99 4.45
C GLU A 56 -16.11 -8.79 5.18
N GLU A 57 -15.75 -9.59 6.20
CA GLU A 57 -16.70 -10.32 7.05
C GLU A 57 -17.63 -9.38 7.82
N VAL A 58 -17.09 -8.34 8.48
CA VAL A 58 -17.90 -7.33 9.18
C VAL A 58 -18.83 -6.59 8.22
N ALA A 59 -18.36 -6.24 7.01
CA ALA A 59 -19.18 -5.59 6.01
C ALA A 59 -20.32 -6.50 5.52
N ASP A 60 -20.04 -7.79 5.30
CA ASP A 60 -21.05 -8.77 4.88
C ASP A 60 -22.10 -9.00 5.97
N ASP A 61 -21.69 -9.17 7.23
CA ASP A 61 -22.58 -9.31 8.41
C ASP A 61 -23.54 -8.12 8.56
N LEU A 62 -23.05 -6.93 8.26
CA LEU A 62 -23.81 -5.69 8.31
C LEU A 62 -24.54 -5.34 7.01
N SER A 63 -24.45 -6.19 5.99
CA SER A 63 -24.98 -5.94 4.65
C SER A 63 -24.50 -4.61 4.02
N LEU A 64 -23.27 -4.19 4.34
CA LEU A 64 -22.61 -3.02 3.77
C LEU A 64 -22.12 -3.35 2.35
N LEU A 65 -22.94 -3.05 1.36
CA LEU A 65 -22.58 -3.28 -0.04
C LEU A 65 -21.25 -2.59 -0.38
N ARG A 66 -20.36 -3.30 -1.09
CA ARG A 66 -19.19 -2.66 -1.69
C ARG A 66 -19.63 -1.56 -2.65
N SER A 67 -19.06 -0.38 -2.49
CA SER A 67 -19.23 0.73 -3.42
C SER A 67 -18.52 0.46 -4.75
N SER A 68 -17.42 -0.29 -4.74
CA SER A 68 -16.64 -0.65 -5.94
C SER A 68 -15.83 -1.94 -5.76
N LYS A 69 -15.34 -2.51 -6.87
CA LYS A 69 -14.26 -3.52 -6.83
C LYS A 69 -12.99 -2.86 -6.27
N ARG A 70 -12.07 -3.65 -5.69
CA ARG A 70 -10.74 -3.18 -5.25
C ARG A 70 -10.09 -2.29 -6.32
N GLN A 71 -9.79 -1.04 -6.00
CA GLN A 71 -9.20 -0.07 -6.92
C GLN A 71 -7.76 0.27 -6.52
N PRO A 72 -6.86 0.53 -7.47
CA PRO A 72 -5.56 1.10 -7.16
C PRO A 72 -5.71 2.58 -6.77
N TRP A 73 -4.92 3.05 -5.81
CA TRP A 73 -4.74 4.48 -5.53
C TRP A 73 -3.29 4.89 -5.72
N TYR A 74 -3.09 6.17 -6.04
CA TYR A 74 -1.80 6.67 -6.50
C TYR A 74 -1.33 7.85 -5.67
N TYR A 75 -0.02 7.88 -5.44
CA TYR A 75 0.67 8.99 -4.80
C TYR A 75 1.35 9.87 -5.86
N GLN A 76 1.33 11.17 -5.63
CA GLN A 76 2.07 12.14 -6.44
C GLN A 76 2.57 13.27 -5.55
N LEU A 77 3.89 13.45 -5.51
CA LEU A 77 4.51 14.49 -4.67
C LEU A 77 4.16 15.90 -5.18
N SER A 78 4.25 16.15 -6.47
CA SER A 78 3.78 17.38 -7.11
C SER A 78 3.45 17.11 -8.57
N SER A 79 2.83 18.09 -9.24
CA SER A 79 2.52 18.00 -10.68
C SER A 79 3.76 17.76 -11.57
N HIS A 80 4.96 17.98 -11.05
CA HIS A 80 6.23 17.74 -11.74
C HIS A 80 6.73 16.30 -11.66
N TYR A 81 6.17 15.48 -10.76
CA TYR A 81 6.56 14.09 -10.57
C TYR A 81 5.51 13.14 -11.13
N GLU A 82 5.94 11.98 -11.60
CA GLU A 82 5.05 10.94 -12.09
C GLU A 82 4.20 10.33 -10.97
N ARG A 83 2.97 9.97 -11.30
CA ARG A 83 2.09 9.23 -10.38
C ARG A 83 2.63 7.83 -10.15
N GLN A 84 2.71 7.42 -8.88
CA GLN A 84 3.19 6.11 -8.47
C GLN A 84 2.07 5.32 -7.79
N LEU A 85 2.01 4.01 -8.03
CA LEU A 85 1.08 3.13 -7.34
C LEU A 85 1.40 3.12 -5.84
N ALA A 86 0.48 3.65 -5.04
CA ALA A 86 0.64 3.77 -3.60
C ALA A 86 -0.06 2.65 -2.83
N GLY A 87 -0.98 1.94 -3.48
CA GLY A 87 -1.60 0.73 -2.94
C GLY A 87 -2.99 0.53 -3.52
N TYR A 88 -3.88 -0.08 -2.73
CA TYR A 88 -5.24 -0.38 -3.16
C TYR A 88 -6.27 0.01 -2.11
N GLU A 89 -7.48 0.33 -2.54
CA GLU A 89 -8.60 0.66 -1.66
C GLU A 89 -9.83 -0.20 -1.98
N LYS A 90 -10.59 -0.49 -0.93
CA LYS A 90 -11.96 -1.03 -0.98
C LYS A 90 -12.83 -0.11 -0.15
N ILE A 91 -13.91 0.37 -0.76
CA ILE A 91 -14.88 1.25 -0.10
C ILE A 91 -16.20 0.50 0.00
N PHE A 92 -16.76 0.47 1.20
CA PHE A 92 -18.07 -0.10 1.49
C PHE A 92 -19.07 1.02 1.78
N ARG A 93 -20.36 0.75 1.57
CA ARG A 93 -21.43 1.65 2.06
C ARG A 93 -21.32 1.80 3.58
N GLY A 94 -21.81 2.92 4.13
CA GLY A 94 -21.61 3.25 5.55
C GLY A 94 -20.22 3.83 5.85
N ASN A 95 -19.56 4.41 4.84
CA ASN A 95 -18.30 5.12 4.96
C ASN A 95 -17.15 4.33 5.61
N LEU A 96 -17.07 3.04 5.30
CA LEU A 96 -15.96 2.18 5.71
C LEU A 96 -14.97 2.05 4.56
N HIS A 97 -13.74 2.53 4.81
CA HIS A 97 -12.64 2.52 3.86
C HIS A 97 -11.56 1.56 4.34
N LEU A 98 -11.19 0.61 3.49
CA LEU A 98 -10.08 -0.32 3.71
C LEU A 98 -8.98 -0.02 2.69
N VAL A 99 -7.77 0.26 3.16
CA VAL A 99 -6.66 0.72 2.31
C VAL A 99 -5.39 -0.07 2.59
N THR A 100 -4.67 -0.46 1.53
CA THR A 100 -3.30 -0.94 1.65
C THR A 100 -2.33 0.15 1.20
N VAL A 101 -1.15 0.21 1.84
CA VAL A 101 -0.04 1.08 1.45
C VAL A 101 1.13 0.21 1.00
N LYS A 102 1.49 0.36 -0.28
CA LYS A 102 2.41 -0.52 -0.99
C LYS A 102 3.85 -0.34 -0.52
N GLY A 103 4.51 -1.44 -0.15
CA GLY A 103 5.88 -1.51 0.33
C GLY A 103 6.08 -0.74 1.62
N SER A 104 5.14 -0.91 2.54
CA SER A 104 5.14 -0.37 3.89
C SER A 104 4.91 -1.49 4.88
N GLY A 105 5.60 -1.48 6.02
CA GLY A 105 5.40 -2.40 7.12
C GLY A 105 4.41 -1.89 8.15
N HIS A 106 4.61 -2.28 9.41
CA HIS A 106 3.72 -2.00 10.54
C HIS A 106 3.52 -0.50 10.80
N LEU A 107 4.58 0.30 10.65
CA LEU A 107 4.57 1.73 10.92
C LEU A 107 4.46 2.51 9.60
N VAL A 108 3.25 2.54 9.03
CA VAL A 108 3.02 3.11 7.69
C VAL A 108 3.58 4.53 7.49
N PRO A 109 3.36 5.49 8.41
CA PRO A 109 3.93 6.83 8.25
C PRO A 109 5.46 6.88 8.35
N MET A 110 6.10 5.88 8.98
CA MET A 110 7.56 5.78 9.09
C MET A 110 8.16 5.25 7.79
N ASP A 111 7.59 4.20 7.21
CA ASP A 111 8.11 3.57 6.00
C ASP A 111 7.77 4.35 4.73
N ARG A 112 6.56 4.95 4.68
CA ARG A 112 6.01 5.64 3.50
C ARG A 112 5.38 7.00 3.88
N PRO A 113 6.16 7.98 4.35
CA PRO A 113 5.64 9.24 4.88
C PRO A 113 4.83 10.05 3.85
N GLY A 114 5.28 10.15 2.60
CA GLY A 114 4.58 10.87 1.52
C GLY A 114 3.19 10.28 1.22
N PRO A 115 3.11 8.99 0.82
CA PRO A 115 1.83 8.30 0.61
C PRO A 115 0.92 8.33 1.85
N ALA A 116 1.47 8.14 3.05
CA ALA A 116 0.70 8.17 4.29
C ALA A 116 0.07 9.54 4.54
N LEU A 117 0.84 10.63 4.37
CA LEU A 117 0.32 11.99 4.51
C LEU A 117 -0.78 12.28 3.49
N GLN A 118 -0.59 11.91 2.22
CA GLN A 118 -1.61 12.10 1.18
C GLN A 118 -2.89 11.32 1.52
N MET A 119 -2.78 10.07 1.95
CA MET A 119 -3.91 9.24 2.36
C MET A 119 -4.69 9.88 3.53
N ILE A 120 -4.00 10.25 4.61
CA ILE A 120 -4.61 10.83 5.81
C ILE A 120 -5.24 12.18 5.46
N TYR A 121 -4.54 13.04 4.73
CA TYR A 121 -5.05 14.36 4.32
C TYR A 121 -6.32 14.22 3.48
N ASN A 122 -6.30 13.39 2.44
CA ASN A 122 -7.45 13.18 1.57
C ASN A 122 -8.62 12.55 2.31
N PHE A 123 -8.35 11.57 3.19
CA PHE A 123 -9.39 11.00 4.03
C PHE A 123 -10.02 12.08 4.92
N VAL A 124 -9.25 12.86 5.66
CA VAL A 124 -9.78 13.93 6.52
C VAL A 124 -10.56 14.97 5.72
N LYS A 125 -10.10 15.33 4.52
CA LYS A 125 -10.76 16.30 3.63
C LYS A 125 -11.95 15.74 2.84
N ASN A 126 -12.27 14.46 2.99
CA ASN A 126 -13.31 13.78 2.21
C ASN A 126 -13.08 13.85 0.69
N GLN A 127 -11.85 13.52 0.31
CA GLN A 127 -11.35 13.54 -1.05
C GLN A 127 -10.93 12.13 -1.47
N ALA A 128 -10.91 11.87 -2.79
CA ALA A 128 -10.36 10.63 -3.32
C ALA A 128 -8.87 10.50 -2.97
N LEU A 129 -8.42 9.30 -2.63
CA LEU A 129 -7.04 9.09 -2.16
C LEU A 129 -5.97 9.47 -3.18
N SER A 130 -6.31 9.43 -4.48
CA SER A 130 -5.39 9.75 -5.57
C SER A 130 -5.26 11.26 -5.89
N ILE A 131 -5.83 12.14 -5.07
CA ILE A 131 -5.62 13.59 -5.21
C ILE A 131 -4.26 13.95 -4.61
N GLY A 132 -3.40 14.62 -5.39
CA GLY A 132 -2.10 15.09 -4.92
C GLY A 132 -2.24 16.12 -3.80
N LEU A 133 -1.24 16.20 -2.92
CA LEU A 133 -1.19 17.21 -1.87
C LEU A 133 -1.01 18.63 -2.45
N PRO A 134 -1.49 19.68 -1.75
CA PRO A 134 -1.23 21.05 -2.15
C PRO A 134 0.27 21.36 -2.20
N ASN A 135 0.71 22.16 -3.18
CA ASN A 135 2.12 22.55 -3.35
C ASN A 135 2.74 23.16 -2.07
N SER A 136 1.95 23.90 -1.27
CA SER A 136 2.40 24.46 0.00
C SER A 136 2.88 23.42 1.02
N MET A 137 2.52 22.14 0.85
CA MET A 137 2.94 21.03 1.71
C MET A 137 4.04 20.16 1.10
N THR A 138 4.30 20.30 -0.20
CA THR A 138 5.20 19.41 -0.95
C THR A 138 6.40 20.11 -1.55
N ASP A 139 6.34 21.44 -1.68
CA ASP A 139 7.48 22.26 -2.06
C ASP A 139 8.51 22.28 -0.91
N PRO A 140 9.78 21.93 -1.18
CA PRO A 140 10.83 22.00 -0.18
C PRO A 140 10.92 23.42 0.38
N THR A 141 10.83 23.53 1.70
CA THR A 141 11.03 24.83 2.35
C THR A 141 12.49 25.25 2.13
N PRO A 142 12.76 26.54 1.83
CA PRO A 142 14.13 27.03 1.72
C PRO A 142 14.94 26.70 2.98
N LEU A 143 16.24 26.45 2.80
CA LEU A 143 17.16 26.29 3.93
C LEU A 143 17.06 27.51 4.85
N LYS A 144 17.05 27.29 6.17
CA LYS A 144 17.10 28.40 7.12
C LYS A 144 18.41 29.19 6.95
N PRO A 145 18.43 30.51 7.22
CA PRO A 145 19.62 31.34 7.03
C PRO A 145 20.89 30.80 7.69
N GLU A 146 20.76 30.18 8.87
CA GLU A 146 21.87 29.55 9.60
C GLU A 146 22.54 28.39 8.86
N TYR A 147 21.88 27.80 7.86
CA TYR A 147 22.40 26.71 7.03
C TYR A 147 22.80 27.16 5.61
N ALA A 148 22.49 28.40 5.21
CA ALA A 148 22.70 28.90 3.85
C ALA A 148 24.17 29.19 3.49
N GLY A 149 25.09 29.10 4.47
CA GLY A 149 26.50 29.46 4.33
C GLY A 149 27.50 28.36 4.70
N LEU A 150 27.07 27.10 4.83
CA LEU A 150 27.95 25.97 5.21
C LEU A 150 29.02 25.64 4.15
N GLY A 151 29.03 26.32 3.01
CA GLY A 151 29.93 26.06 1.89
C GLY A 151 29.74 24.66 1.32
N THR A 152 30.56 24.30 0.34
CA THR A 152 30.72 22.89 -0.05
C THR A 152 31.81 22.32 0.84
N CYS A 153 31.46 21.41 1.75
CA CYS A 153 32.48 20.55 2.35
C CYS A 153 33.24 19.88 1.19
N PRO A 154 34.58 19.82 1.22
CA PRO A 154 35.32 19.03 0.25
C PRO A 154 34.76 17.61 0.31
N GLU A 155 34.26 17.12 -0.82
CA GLU A 155 33.80 15.75 -0.96
C GLU A 155 34.94 14.84 -0.50
N THR A 156 34.72 14.06 0.56
CA THR A 156 35.62 12.95 0.84
C THR A 156 35.55 12.04 -0.37
N ALA A 157 36.64 11.93 -1.11
CA ALA A 157 36.71 11.05 -2.27
C ALA A 157 36.17 9.68 -1.87
N TYR A 158 35.04 9.28 -2.46
CA TYR A 158 34.51 7.94 -2.24
C TYR A 158 35.61 6.96 -2.67
N PRO A 159 35.93 5.94 -1.84
CA PRO A 159 36.81 4.89 -2.29
C PRO A 159 36.20 4.29 -3.58
N PRO A 160 37.02 3.89 -4.56
CA PRO A 160 36.52 3.24 -5.75
C PRO A 160 35.62 2.07 -5.35
N PRO A 161 34.49 1.84 -6.05
CA PRO A 161 33.60 0.74 -5.73
C PRO A 161 34.41 -0.56 -5.70
N SER A 162 34.37 -1.25 -4.57
CA SER A 162 34.93 -2.60 -4.49
C SER A 162 34.13 -3.50 -5.44
N PRO A 163 34.78 -4.37 -6.22
CA PRO A 163 34.05 -5.33 -7.04
C PRO A 163 33.12 -6.12 -6.13
N LEU A 164 31.83 -6.14 -6.48
CA LEU A 164 30.88 -7.02 -5.82
C LEU A 164 31.42 -8.46 -5.94
N PRO A 165 31.36 -9.28 -4.87
CA PRO A 165 31.71 -10.67 -4.98
C PRO A 165 30.88 -11.28 -6.11
N THR A 166 31.55 -11.97 -7.04
CA THR A 166 30.87 -12.71 -8.09
C THR A 166 29.99 -13.74 -7.43
N ILE A 167 28.67 -13.54 -7.48
CA ILE A 167 27.71 -14.57 -7.10
C ILE A 167 27.90 -15.67 -8.14
N GLN A 168 28.47 -16.81 -7.72
CA GLN A 168 28.46 -18.00 -8.56
C GLN A 168 26.99 -18.36 -8.78
N MET A 169 26.52 -18.24 -10.03
CA MET A 169 25.23 -18.80 -10.38
C MET A 169 25.31 -20.30 -10.14
N PRO A 170 24.33 -20.90 -9.43
CA PRO A 170 24.25 -22.35 -9.35
C PRO A 170 24.19 -22.89 -10.78
N THR A 171 25.13 -23.77 -11.12
CA THR A 171 25.06 -24.49 -12.39
C THR A 171 23.85 -25.41 -12.28
N ILE A 172 22.77 -25.08 -12.97
CA ILE A 172 21.62 -25.98 -13.11
C ILE A 172 22.12 -27.18 -13.92
N PRO A 173 22.12 -28.41 -13.36
CA PRO A 173 22.47 -29.59 -14.14
C PRO A 173 21.38 -29.85 -15.17
N GLY A 174 21.76 -29.85 -16.45
CA GLY A 174 21.11 -30.53 -17.57
C GLY A 174 19.58 -30.43 -17.67
N MET A 175 19.10 -29.45 -18.41
CA MET A 175 17.85 -29.61 -19.14
C MET A 175 18.25 -29.70 -20.61
N GLU A 176 18.26 -30.92 -21.14
CA GLU A 176 18.58 -31.20 -22.55
C GLU A 176 17.59 -30.44 -23.45
N GLU A 177 18.14 -29.77 -24.46
CA GLU A 177 17.42 -29.10 -25.54
C GLU A 177 16.81 -30.18 -26.45
N GLU A 178 15.50 -30.42 -26.36
CA GLU A 178 14.77 -31.04 -27.47
C GLU A 178 14.49 -29.96 -28.53
N THR A 179 15.40 -29.85 -29.51
CA THR A 179 15.16 -29.12 -30.75
C THR A 179 14.78 -30.10 -31.86
N GLU A 180 13.52 -30.14 -32.24
CA GLU A 180 13.08 -30.54 -33.59
C GLU A 180 11.61 -30.11 -33.79
N GLU A 181 11.39 -28.90 -34.33
CA GLU A 181 10.11 -28.55 -34.96
C GLU A 181 10.28 -28.64 -36.48
N ASP A 182 9.58 -29.62 -37.04
CA ASP A 182 9.46 -29.93 -38.47
C ASP A 182 8.63 -28.85 -39.18
N HIS A 183 9.29 -28.16 -40.13
CA HIS A 183 8.63 -27.29 -41.08
C HIS A 183 7.94 -28.12 -42.18
N SER A 184 6.67 -28.47 -42.00
CA SER A 184 5.66 -28.41 -43.08
C SER A 184 4.28 -28.85 -42.60
N ALA A 185 3.31 -27.92 -42.63
CA ALA A 185 1.94 -28.14 -43.11
C ALA A 185 1.05 -27.00 -42.58
N PHE A 186 0.58 -26.18 -43.51
CA PHE A 186 -0.82 -25.81 -43.72
C PHE A 186 -0.90 -24.41 -44.34
N GLU A 187 -0.62 -24.37 -45.65
CA GLU A 187 -1.41 -23.54 -46.55
C GLU A 187 -2.80 -24.18 -46.68
N ASN A 188 -3.82 -23.45 -46.21
CA ASN A 188 -5.08 -23.13 -46.90
C ASN A 188 -6.04 -22.41 -45.94
#